data_AF-A0A1G6JC48-F1
#
_entry.id   AF-A0A1G6JC48-F1
#
_cell.length_a   1.000
_cell.length_b   1.000
_cell.length_c   1.000
_cell.angle_alpha   90.00
_cell.angle_beta   90.00
_cell.angle_gamma   90.00
#
_symmetry.space_group_name_H-M   'P 1'
#
loop_
_entity.id
_entity.type
_entity.pdbx_description
1 polymer ?
#
loop_
_entity_poly.entity_id
_entity_poly.type
_entity_poly.pdbx_seq_one_letter_code
_entity_poly.pdbx_strand_id
1 'polypeptide(L)' 'MMIFVVNCEYNIGETLIDCAFQKVADAEAYINELNSDKAKAIARCKELIALREGEDMVPYLVEEYAVKFVIVAVELNV' A
#
# COMPACT_ATOMS: atom_id res chain seq x y z
N MET A 1 -16.48 -14.93 -2.33
CA MET A 1 -15.34 -15.11 -1.39
C MET A 1 -14.74 -13.74 -1.09
N MET A 2 -14.45 -13.38 0.15
CA MET A 2 -13.85 -12.07 0.48
C MET A 2 -12.32 -12.15 0.53
N ILE A 3 -11.65 -11.16 -0.06
CA ILE A 3 -10.19 -10.94 0.09
C ILE A 3 -9.94 -9.51 0.60
N PHE A 4 -8.82 -9.31 1.27
CA PHE A 4 -8.42 -8.03 1.86
C PHE A 4 -7.16 -7.56 1.15
N VAL A 5 -7.29 -6.52 0.34
CA VAL A 5 -6.20 -5.96 -0.45
C VAL A 5 -5.58 -4.82 0.32
N VAL A 6 -4.27 -4.85 0.50
CA VAL A 6 -3.50 -3.75 1.08
C VAL A 6 -3.00 -2.85 -0.04
N ASN A 7 -3.32 -1.56 0.07
CA ASN A 7 -2.93 -0.54 -0.89
C ASN A 7 -1.98 0.47 -0.24
N CYS A 8 -0.97 0.94 -0.97
CA CYS A 8 -0.30 2.20 -0.67
C CYS A 8 -1.10 3.35 -1.30
N GLU A 9 -1.54 4.30 -0.48
CA GLU A 9 -2.06 5.60 -0.93
C GLU A 9 -0.96 6.66 -0.85
N TYR A 10 -0.71 7.38 -1.96
CA TYR A 10 0.32 8.42 -2.06
C TYR A 10 -0.12 9.58 -2.99
N ASN A 11 0.65 10.68 -3.01
CA ASN A 11 0.47 11.83 -3.90
C ASN A 11 -0.96 12.40 -4.04
N ILE A 12 -1.74 12.40 -2.95
CA ILE A 12 -3.16 12.80 -2.94
C ILE A 12 -4.02 11.98 -3.92
N GLY A 13 -4.12 10.67 -3.66
CA GLY A 13 -5.14 9.82 -4.28
C GLY A 13 -4.62 8.78 -5.26
N GLU A 14 -3.31 8.75 -5.51
CA GLU A 14 -2.69 7.63 -6.21
C GLU A 14 -2.69 6.40 -5.32
N THR A 15 -3.05 5.26 -5.90
CA THR A 15 -3.21 4.00 -5.16
C THR A 15 -2.49 2.88 -5.88
N LEU A 16 -1.56 2.22 -5.19
CA LEU A 16 -0.88 1.02 -5.70
C LEU A 16 -1.17 -0.18 -4.80
N ILE A 17 -1.52 -1.30 -5.42
CA ILE A 17 -1.74 -2.57 -4.72
C ILE A 17 -0.39 -3.14 -4.28
N ASP A 18 -0.27 -3.44 -2.99
CA ASP A 18 0.86 -4.15 -2.42
C ASP A 18 0.63 -5.67 -2.44
N CYS A 19 -0.32 -6.13 -1.63
CA CYS A 19 -0.58 -7.54 -1.43
C CYS A 19 -2.05 -7.80 -1.06
N ALA A 20 -2.47 -9.07 -1.09
CA ALA A 20 -3.81 -9.50 -0.76
C ALA A 20 -3.79 -10.65 0.27
N PHE A 21 -4.70 -10.58 1.22
CA PHE A 21 -4.86 -11.56 2.30
C PHE A 21 -6.25 -12.20 2.27
N GLN A 22 -6.33 -13.46 2.69
CA GLN A 22 -7.62 -14.14 2.86
C GLN A 22 -8.28 -13.82 4.21
N LYS A 23 -7.51 -13.35 5.20
CA LYS A 23 -7.98 -13.01 6.54
C LYS A 23 -7.69 -11.55 6.85
N VAL A 24 -8.67 -10.85 7.42
CA VAL A 24 -8.53 -9.44 7.79
C VAL A 24 -7.43 -9.21 8.83
N ALA A 25 -7.29 -10.12 9.80
CA ALA A 25 -6.29 -9.99 10.87
C ALA A 25 -4.85 -10.00 10.34
N ASP A 26 -4.58 -10.76 9.28
CA ASP A 26 -3.26 -10.82 8.65
C ASP A 26 -2.96 -9.49 7.92
N ALA A 27 -3.95 -8.94 7.21
CA ALA A 27 -3.85 -7.63 6.57
C ALA A 27 -3.66 -6.51 7.61
N GLU A 28 -4.40 -6.55 8.72
CA GLU A 28 -4.29 -5.59 9.83
C GLU A 28 -2.90 -5.63 10.48
N ALA A 29 -2.38 -6.83 10.77
CA ALA A 29 -1.03 -6.98 11.31
C ALA A 29 0.03 -6.39 10.36
N TYR A 30 -0.11 -6.63 9.05
CA TYR A 30 0.80 -6.10 8.03
C TYR A 30 0.76 -4.57 7.96
N ILE A 31 -0.42 -3.96 7.86
CA ILE A 31 -0.52 -2.49 7.81
C ILE A 31 -0.11 -1.84 9.13
N ASN A 32 -0.31 -2.50 10.27
CA ASN A 32 0.10 -1.97 11.57
C ASN A 32 1.63 -1.93 11.68
N GLU A 33 2.33 -2.95 11.17
CA GLU A 33 3.78 -2.93 11.10
C GLU A 33 4.26 -1.78 10.19
N LEU A 34 3.74 -1.68 8.97
CA LEU A 34 4.15 -0.65 8.01
C LEU A 34 3.85 0.77 8.50
N ASN A 35 2.65 1.01 9.01
CA ASN A 35 2.22 2.34 9.46
C ASN A 35 2.79 2.71 10.84
N SER A 36 3.38 1.77 11.59
CA SER A 36 4.06 2.09 12.86
C SER A 36 5.34 2.91 12.68
N ASP A 37 5.93 2.87 11.48
CA ASP A 37 7.13 3.60 11.13
C ASP A 37 6.97 4.25 9.75
N LYS A 38 6.91 5.59 9.74
CA LYS A 38 6.77 6.38 8.51
C LYS A 38 7.88 6.07 7.50
N ALA A 39 9.09 5.78 7.94
CA ALA A 39 10.19 5.45 7.03
C ALA A 39 9.97 4.10 6.34
N LYS A 40 9.44 3.10 7.06
CA LYS A 40 9.07 1.80 6.46
C LYS A 40 7.95 1.96 5.44
N ALA A 41 6.90 2.70 5.77
CA ALA A 41 5.80 2.96 4.84
C ALA A 41 6.29 3.65 3.55
N ILE A 42 7.12 4.69 3.69
CA ILE A 42 7.72 5.37 2.52
C ILE A 42 8.60 4.42 1.71
N ALA A 43 9.49 3.66 2.36
CA ALA A 43 10.36 2.72 1.67
C ALA A 43 9.56 1.68 0.87
N ARG A 44 8.54 1.08 1.49
CA ARG A 44 7.67 0.11 0.81
C ARG A 44 6.92 0.74 -0.36
N CYS A 45 6.41 1.96 -0.21
CA CYS A 45 5.70 2.61 -1.31
C CYS A 45 6.63 2.99 -2.46
N LYS A 46 7.88 3.40 -2.18
CA LYS A 46 8.91 3.63 -3.20
C LYS A 46 9.21 2.35 -3.99
N GLU A 47 9.33 1.20 -3.31
CA GLU A 47 9.48 -0.10 -3.97
C GLU A 47 8.29 -0.41 -4.89
N LEU A 48 7.06 -0.16 -4.44
CA LEU A 48 5.85 -0.40 -5.25
C LEU A 48 5.81 0.49 -6.49
N ILE A 49 6.16 1.77 -6.36
CA ILE A 49 6.26 2.71 -7.48
C ILE A 49 7.31 2.22 -8.47
N ALA A 50 8.52 1.87 -7.99
CA ALA A 50 9.58 1.34 -8.85
C ALA A 50 9.14 0.09 -9.63
N LEU A 51 8.41 -0.81 -8.98
CA LEU A 51 7.94 -2.06 -9.59
C LEU A 51 6.79 -1.86 -10.59
N ARG A 52 5.90 -0.88 -10.36
CA ARG A 52 4.69 -0.67 -11.17
C ARG A 52 4.85 0.38 -12.24
N GLU A 53 5.46 1.50 -11.88
CA GLU A 53 5.57 2.71 -12.67
C GLU A 53 7.00 2.94 -13.18
N GLY A 54 7.99 2.25 -12.59
CA GLY A 54 9.41 2.35 -12.95
C GLY A 54 10.22 3.20 -11.96
N GLU A 55 11.54 2.93 -11.91
CA GLU A 55 12.48 3.62 -10.99
C GLU A 55 12.48 5.15 -11.17
N ASP A 56 12.29 5.63 -12.39
CA ASP A 56 12.26 7.06 -12.72
C ASP A 56 11.05 7.79 -12.10
N MET A 57 10.03 7.05 -11.65
CA MET A 57 8.84 7.61 -11.02
C MET A 57 9.00 7.80 -9.50
N VAL A 58 9.96 7.13 -8.86
CA VAL A 58 10.20 7.21 -7.41
C VAL A 58 10.48 8.64 -6.90
N PRO A 59 11.28 9.48 -7.58
CA PRO A 59 11.55 10.85 -7.14
C PRO A 59 10.32 11.77 -7.13
N TYR A 60 9.23 11.39 -7.82
CA TYR A 60 7.99 12.17 -7.85
C TYR A 60 7.07 11.84 -6.67
N LEU A 61 7.46 10.95 -5.76
CA LEU A 61 6.79 10.79 -4.48
C LEU A 61 6.97 12.07 -3.65
N VAL A 62 5.87 12.76 -3.39
CA VAL A 62 5.85 14.01 -2.62
C VAL A 62 5.69 13.68 -1.14
N GLU A 63 6.75 13.82 -0.35
CA GLU A 63 6.76 13.49 1.08
C GLU A 63 5.84 14.38 1.94
N GLU A 64 5.43 15.54 1.41
CA GLU A 64 4.42 16.43 2.01
C GLU A 64 3.05 15.74 2.10
N TYR A 65 2.73 14.88 1.13
CA TYR A 65 1.55 14.03 1.17
C TYR A 65 1.89 12.75 1.90
N ALA A 66 1.27 12.54 3.06
CA ALA A 66 1.55 11.38 3.88
C ALA A 66 1.26 10.08 3.10
N VAL A 67 2.26 9.19 3.04
CA VAL A 67 2.08 7.80 2.60
C VAL A 67 1.31 7.05 3.68
N LYS A 68 0.29 6.30 3.28
CA LYS A 68 -0.48 5.45 4.18
C LYS A 68 -0.82 4.12 3.52
N PHE A 69 -0.72 3.04 4.28
CA PHE A 69 -1.27 1.75 3.86
C PHE A 69 -2.68 1.55 4.40
N VAL A 70 -3.60 1.14 3.52
CA VAL A 70 -5.01 0.90 3.85
C VAL A 70 -5.45 -0.49 3.38
N ILE A 71 -6.51 -1.01 4.00
CA ILE A 71 -7.13 -2.28 3.60
C ILE A 71 -8.42 -1.99 2.85
N VAL A 72 -8.59 -2.63 1.70
CA VAL A 72 -9.83 -2.66 0.93
C VAL A 72 -10.37 -4.09 0.92
N ALA A 73 -11.59 -4.27 1.41
CA ALA A 73 -12.29 -5.55 1.32
C ALA A 73 -12.91 -5.68 -0.08
N VAL A 74 -12.60 -6.79 -0.76
CA VAL A 74 -13.11 -7.09 -2.12
C VAL A 74 -13.88 -8.40 -2.08
N GLU A 75 -15.12 -8.35 -2.54
CA GLU A 75 -15.95 -9.54 -2.74
C GLU A 75 -15.70 -10.12 -4.14
N LEU A 76 -15.17 -11.33 -4.18
CA LEU A 76 -15.00 -12.11 -5.40
C LEU A 76 -16.28 -12.88 -5.69
N ASN A 77 -16.94 -12.52 -6.78
CA ASN A 77 -18.02 -13.30 -7.39
C ASN A 77 -17.38 -14.40 -8.22
N VAL A 78 -17.34 -15.62 -7.68
CA VAL A 78 -16.85 -16.83 -8.35
C VAL A 78 -18.01 -17.79 -8.51
#